data_AF-A0A2A4K287-F1
#
_entry.id   AF-A0A2A4K287-F1
#
_cell.length_a   1.000
_cell.length_b   1.000
_cell.length_c   1.000
_cell.angle_alpha   90.00
_cell.angle_beta   90.00
_cell.angle_gamma   90.00
#
_symmetry.space_group_name_H-M   'P 1'
#
loop_
_entity.id
_entity.type
_entity.pdbx_description
1 polymer ?
#
loop_
_entity_poly.entity_id
_entity_poly.type
_entity_poly.pdbx_seq_one_letter_code
_entity_poly.pdbx_strand_id
1 'polypeptide(L)'
;MSRKFTDPTKMPYLNEMYEKEKWLRMDWSHRYFESLEACVLNREPTNYTEEDITKSVMVAQMPSIMRGHIVAAENKKIAPVKDIDLVKLGEKKEIIPAMLPVPEKQKELLYTQSKEEYLKKRHSIPPDKKYNFIECQSWMHGWQFDQSELKLTGSAYGKRFHLSRIKGLSPQPDPPHYLDCKEISELCTDTNR
;
A
#
# COMPACT_ATOMS: atom_id res chain seq x y z
N MET A 1 3.22 15.99 18.05
CA MET A 1 4.68 16.01 17.82
C MET A 1 4.95 15.88 16.33
N SER A 2 5.42 16.95 15.67
CA SER A 2 5.79 16.91 14.25
C SER A 2 7.04 16.03 14.07
N ARG A 3 6.94 14.94 13.31
CA ARG A 3 8.11 14.10 12.96
C ARG A 3 8.97 14.89 11.99
N LYS A 4 10.05 15.50 12.48
CA LYS A 4 11.02 16.21 11.64
C LYS A 4 11.84 15.17 10.86
N PHE A 5 11.35 14.80 9.67
CA PHE A 5 12.10 14.00 8.68
C PHE A 5 13.28 14.78 8.07
N THR A 6 13.41 16.06 8.41
CA THR A 6 14.43 16.99 7.94
C THR A 6 15.66 17.11 8.86
N ASP A 7 15.81 16.24 9.86
CA ASP A 7 17.03 16.20 10.66
C ASP A 7 18.22 15.81 9.76
N PRO A 8 19.20 16.70 9.51
CA PRO A 8 20.28 16.44 8.56
C PRO A 8 21.18 15.28 8.99
N THR A 9 21.19 14.95 10.28
CA THR A 9 21.91 13.79 10.84
C THR A 9 21.31 12.45 10.46
N LYS A 10 20.00 12.39 10.17
CA LYS A 10 19.28 11.16 9.78
C LYS A 10 19.22 10.96 8.27
N MET A 11 19.44 12.02 7.50
CA MET A 11 19.32 12.00 6.03
C MET A 11 20.31 11.04 5.34
N PRO A 12 21.61 10.95 5.75
CA PRO A 12 22.54 9.99 5.18
C PRO A 12 22.09 8.53 5.36
N TYR A 13 21.59 8.19 6.55
CA TYR A 13 21.09 6.86 6.86
C TYR A 13 19.88 6.49 6.00
N LEU A 14 18.94 7.42 5.81
CA LEU A 14 17.77 7.19 4.95
C LEU A 14 18.16 6.98 3.48
N ASN A 15 19.14 7.76 2.98
CA ASN A 15 19.67 7.58 1.63
C ASN A 15 20.37 6.23 1.47
N GLU A 16 21.14 5.80 2.47
CA GLU A 16 21.78 4.48 2.47
C GLU A 16 20.74 3.35 2.44
N MET A 17 19.67 3.45 3.24
CA MET A 17 18.57 2.49 3.22
C MET A 17 17.86 2.47 1.87
N TYR A 18 17.63 3.64 1.27
CA TYR A 18 17.01 3.76 -0.05
C TYR A 18 17.84 3.09 -1.15
N GLU A 19 19.15 3.33 -1.17
CA GLU A 19 20.04 2.69 -2.13
C GLU A 19 20.09 1.18 -1.91
N LYS A 20 20.17 0.69 -0.66
CA LYS A 20 20.11 -0.76 -0.38
C LYS A 20 18.82 -1.40 -0.90
N GLU A 21 17.68 -0.76 -0.68
CA GLU A 21 16.40 -1.25 -1.18
C GLU A 21 16.34 -1.25 -2.71
N LYS A 22 16.84 -0.18 -3.34
CA LYS A 22 16.96 -0.09 -4.80
C LYS A 22 17.81 -1.22 -5.38
N TRP A 23 18.94 -1.54 -4.77
CA TRP A 23 19.78 -2.68 -5.16
C TRP A 23 19.05 -4.01 -5.02
N LEU A 24 18.36 -4.24 -3.89
CA LEU A 24 17.56 -5.45 -3.69
C LEU A 24 16.46 -5.60 -4.75
N ARG A 25 15.81 -4.49 -5.13
CA ARG A 25 14.78 -4.50 -6.19
C ARG A 25 15.38 -4.78 -7.56
N MET A 26 16.56 -4.23 -7.86
CA MET A 26 17.26 -4.50 -9.11
C MET A 26 17.71 -5.96 -9.18
N ASP A 27 18.34 -6.47 -8.12
CA ASP A 27 18.78 -7.87 -8.01
C ASP A 27 17.60 -8.83 -8.13
N TRP A 28 16.50 -8.56 -7.41
CA TRP A 28 15.26 -9.32 -7.56
C TRP A 28 14.74 -9.26 -9.01
N SER A 29 14.69 -8.07 -9.61
CA SER A 29 14.20 -7.93 -10.99
C SER A 29 15.05 -8.70 -11.99
N HIS A 30 16.37 -8.71 -11.85
CA HIS A 30 17.27 -9.50 -12.69
C HIS A 30 17.05 -11.01 -12.49
N ARG A 31 16.93 -11.47 -11.24
CA ARG A 31 16.73 -12.90 -10.94
C ARG A 31 15.40 -13.45 -11.44
N TYR A 32 14.36 -12.61 -11.46
CA TYR A 32 13.01 -13.02 -11.83
C TYR A 32 12.58 -12.46 -13.20
N PHE A 33 13.49 -11.88 -13.97
CA PHE A 33 13.18 -11.22 -15.25
C PHE A 33 12.50 -12.18 -16.23
N GLU A 34 13.05 -13.38 -16.42
CA GLU A 34 12.49 -14.41 -17.30
C GLU A 34 11.09 -14.87 -16.84
N SER A 35 10.85 -14.96 -15.53
CA SER A 35 9.51 -15.27 -15.00
C SER A 35 8.50 -14.13 -15.21
N LEU A 36 9.01 -12.89 -15.33
CA LEU A 36 8.20 -11.73 -15.65
C LEU A 36 7.90 -11.63 -17.15
N GLU A 37 8.65 -12.29 -18.03
CA GLU A 37 8.27 -12.43 -19.46
C GLU A 37 6.94 -13.17 -19.62
N ALA A 38 6.63 -14.13 -18.75
CA ALA A 38 5.30 -14.74 -18.68
C ALA A 38 4.20 -13.76 -18.18
N CYS A 39 4.59 -12.65 -17.55
CA CYS A 39 3.69 -11.55 -17.19
C CYS A 39 3.69 -10.42 -18.25
N VAL A 40 4.50 -10.53 -19.31
CA VAL A 40 4.39 -9.63 -20.47
C VAL A 40 3.13 -10.03 -21.21
N LEU A 41 2.28 -9.04 -21.44
CA LEU A 41 0.97 -9.23 -22.02
C LEU A 41 1.12 -9.43 -23.53
N ASN A 42 1.29 -10.68 -23.97
CA ASN A 42 1.37 -11.08 -25.39
C ASN A 42 0.01 -10.93 -26.07
N ARG A 43 -0.36 -9.71 -26.46
CA ARG A 43 -1.57 -9.45 -27.24
C ARG A 43 -1.25 -8.52 -28.38
N GLU A 44 -2.08 -8.57 -29.42
CA GLU A 44 -1.92 -7.71 -30.59
C GLU A 44 -1.98 -6.22 -30.20
N PRO A 45 -1.10 -5.38 -30.77
CA PRO A 45 -1.06 -3.96 -30.46
C PRO A 45 -2.39 -3.32 -30.86
N THR A 46 -3.07 -2.72 -29.89
CA THR A 46 -4.33 -2.01 -30.11
C THR A 46 -3.97 -0.56 -30.40
N ASN A 47 -4.18 -0.11 -31.64
CA ASN A 47 -3.82 1.23 -32.12
C ASN A 47 -4.74 2.32 -31.52
N TYR A 48 -4.60 2.62 -30.23
CA TYR A 48 -5.31 3.73 -29.60
C TYR A 48 -4.79 5.08 -30.10
N THR A 49 -5.72 6.00 -30.32
CA THR A 49 -5.40 7.39 -30.66
C THR A 49 -5.26 8.24 -29.39
N GLU A 50 -4.62 9.41 -29.48
CA GLU A 50 -4.52 10.37 -28.37
C GLU A 50 -5.90 10.75 -27.80
N GLU A 51 -6.93 10.76 -28.66
CA GLU A 51 -8.31 11.00 -28.26
C GLU A 51 -8.85 9.90 -27.34
N ASP A 52 -8.51 8.63 -27.58
CA ASP A 52 -8.95 7.51 -26.75
C ASP A 52 -8.29 7.56 -25.37
N ILE A 53 -7.02 7.96 -25.34
CA ILE A 53 -6.25 8.14 -24.11
C ILE A 53 -6.87 9.26 -23.27
N THR A 54 -7.09 10.43 -23.87
CA THR A 54 -7.69 11.58 -23.19
C THR A 54 -9.11 11.27 -22.68
N LYS A 55 -9.95 10.60 -23.49
CA LYS A 55 -11.27 10.11 -23.06
C LYS A 55 -11.16 9.18 -21.85
N SER A 56 -10.25 8.20 -21.87
CA SER A 56 -10.08 7.26 -20.76
C SER A 56 -9.63 7.94 -19.46
N VAL A 57 -8.73 8.92 -19.55
CA VAL A 57 -8.23 9.69 -18.41
C VAL A 57 -9.35 10.53 -17.81
N MET A 58 -10.15 11.21 -18.64
CA MET A 58 -11.32 11.97 -18.18
C MET A 58 -12.32 11.07 -17.46
N VAL A 59 -12.69 9.93 -18.05
CA VAL A 59 -13.61 8.95 -17.44
C VAL A 59 -13.07 8.43 -16.11
N ALA A 60 -11.77 8.15 -16.01
CA ALA A 60 -11.15 7.65 -14.79
C ALA A 60 -11.04 8.71 -13.67
N GLN A 61 -10.96 10.00 -14.01
CA GLN A 61 -10.85 11.09 -13.06
C GLN A 61 -12.20 11.57 -12.52
N MET A 62 -13.29 11.42 -13.28
CA MET A 62 -14.63 11.83 -12.83
C MET A 62 -15.06 11.26 -11.47
N PRO A 63 -14.87 9.96 -11.15
CA PRO A 63 -15.26 9.41 -9.85
C PRO A 63 -14.54 10.08 -8.67
N SER A 64 -13.27 10.47 -8.84
CA SER A 64 -12.49 11.13 -7.79
C SER A 64 -13.01 12.54 -7.50
N ILE A 65 -13.33 13.30 -8.56
CA ILE A 65 -13.88 14.65 -8.45
C ILE A 65 -15.26 14.60 -7.80
N MET A 66 -16.14 13.69 -8.25
CA MET A 66 -17.47 13.51 -7.66
C MET A 66 -17.40 13.14 -6.18
N ARG A 67 -16.48 12.24 -5.79
CA ARG A 67 -16.28 11.88 -4.38
C ARG A 67 -15.85 13.08 -3.54
N GLY A 68 -14.95 13.92 -4.06
CA GLY A 68 -14.53 15.16 -3.40
C GLY A 68 -15.69 16.13 -3.19
N HIS A 69 -16.58 16.28 -4.19
CA HIS A 69 -17.77 17.13 -4.07
C HIS A 69 -18.77 16.60 -3.04
N ILE A 70 -19.01 15.29 -2.99
CA ILE A 70 -19.91 14.67 -2.00
C ILE A 70 -19.40 14.92 -0.59
N VAL A 71 -18.12 14.60 -0.32
CA VAL A 71 -17.51 14.81 1.00
C VAL A 71 -17.52 16.29 1.40
N ALA A 72 -17.23 17.20 0.46
CA ALA A 72 -17.31 18.63 0.73
C ALA A 72 -18.74 19.09 1.03
N ALA A 73 -19.75 18.55 0.33
CA ALA A 73 -21.16 18.87 0.57
C ALA A 73 -21.65 18.36 1.94
N GLU A 74 -21.21 17.17 2.36
CA GLU A 74 -21.49 16.62 3.68
C GLU A 74 -20.83 17.47 4.78
N ASN A 75 -19.54 17.80 4.63
CA ASN A 75 -18.80 18.58 5.60
C ASN A 75 -19.34 20.02 5.75
N LYS A 76 -19.89 20.62 4.69
CA LYS A 76 -20.56 21.93 4.77
C LYS A 76 -21.81 21.94 5.65
N LYS A 77 -22.46 20.79 5.84
CA LYS A 77 -23.65 20.67 6.70
C LYS A 77 -23.29 20.50 8.17
N ILE A 78 -22.05 20.15 8.48
CA ILE A 78 -21.56 19.98 9.84
C ILE A 78 -21.13 21.35 10.35
N ALA A 79 -21.86 21.90 11.33
CA ALA A 79 -21.42 23.10 12.01
C ALA A 79 -20.02 22.85 12.62
N PRO A 80 -19.08 23.80 12.51
CA PRO A 80 -17.77 23.64 13.13
C PRO A 80 -17.96 23.37 14.62
N VAL A 81 -17.35 22.30 15.12
CA VAL A 81 -17.37 21.98 16.55
C VAL A 81 -16.76 23.17 17.29
N LYS A 82 -17.48 23.75 18.23
CA LYS A 82 -16.99 24.88 19.00
C LYS A 82 -15.81 24.43 19.84
N ASP A 83 -14.75 25.23 19.91
CA ASP A 83 -13.54 24.90 20.68
C ASP A 83 -13.84 24.54 22.14
N ILE A 84 -14.91 25.08 22.71
CA ILE A 84 -15.38 24.81 24.07
C ILE A 84 -15.80 23.34 24.26
N ASP A 85 -16.37 22.71 23.23
CA ASP A 85 -16.78 21.29 23.27
C ASP A 85 -15.59 20.34 23.14
N LEU A 86 -14.49 20.79 22.52
CA LEU A 86 -13.22 20.05 22.49
C LEU A 86 -12.51 20.04 23.86
N VAL A 87 -12.89 20.95 24.76
CA VAL A 87 -12.29 21.20 26.08
C VAL A 87 -13.04 20.49 27.22
N LYS A 88 -13.88 19.48 26.95
CA LYS A 88 -14.38 18.55 28.00
C LYS A 88 -13.26 17.67 28.57
N LEU A 89 -12.26 18.30 29.17
CA LEU A 89 -11.19 17.79 30.01
C LEU A 89 -11.77 17.61 31.43
N GLY A 90 -12.44 16.49 31.69
CA GLY A 90 -13.02 16.27 33.02
C GLY A 90 -13.79 14.98 33.20
N GLU A 91 -14.21 14.33 32.12
CA GLU A 91 -14.70 12.97 32.23
C GLU A 91 -13.52 12.07 32.62
N LYS A 92 -13.58 11.49 33.82
CA LYS A 92 -12.67 10.42 34.24
C LYS A 92 -12.85 9.27 33.27
N LYS A 93 -12.06 9.25 32.20
CA LYS A 93 -12.00 8.08 31.32
C LYS A 93 -11.53 6.93 32.18
N GLU A 94 -12.33 5.88 32.24
CA GLU A 94 -11.90 4.64 32.88
C GLU A 94 -10.54 4.25 32.28
N ILE A 95 -9.57 3.92 33.14
CA ILE A 95 -8.26 3.49 32.69
C ILE A 95 -8.45 2.09 32.12
N ILE A 96 -8.70 2.02 30.82
CA ILE A 96 -8.79 0.76 30.10
C ILE A 96 -7.37 0.15 30.11
N PRO A 97 -7.18 -1.08 30.61
CA PRO A 97 -5.86 -1.71 30.61
C PRO A 97 -5.42 -1.97 29.17
N ALA A 98 -4.12 -1.85 28.89
CA ALA A 98 -3.63 -1.99 27.51
C ALA A 98 -3.81 -3.39 26.91
N MET A 99 -3.78 -4.43 27.76
CA MET A 99 -4.00 -5.81 27.37
C MET A 99 -5.34 -6.32 27.88
N LEU A 100 -5.97 -7.17 27.07
CA LEU A 100 -7.08 -8.01 27.51
C LEU A 100 -6.58 -9.05 28.51
N PRO A 101 -7.42 -9.43 29.50
CA PRO A 101 -7.10 -10.53 30.40
C PRO A 101 -6.90 -11.83 29.61
N VAL A 102 -5.85 -12.58 29.97
CA VAL A 102 -5.53 -13.85 29.33
C VAL A 102 -6.64 -14.87 29.63
N PRO A 103 -7.20 -15.57 28.63
CA PRO A 103 -8.25 -16.57 28.86
C PRO A 103 -7.72 -17.72 29.73
N GLU A 104 -8.58 -18.32 30.54
CA GLU A 104 -8.20 -19.32 31.56
C GLU A 104 -7.46 -20.52 30.96
N LYS A 105 -7.92 -21.02 29.82
CA LYS A 105 -7.25 -22.10 29.06
C LYS A 105 -5.78 -21.81 28.75
N GLN A 106 -5.41 -20.54 28.57
CA GLN A 106 -4.01 -20.14 28.31
C GLN A 106 -3.23 -19.89 29.60
N LYS A 107 -3.90 -19.49 30.68
CA LYS A 107 -3.28 -19.44 32.01
C LYS A 107 -2.87 -20.83 32.46
N GLU A 108 -3.72 -21.84 32.25
CA GLU A 108 -3.38 -23.24 32.53
C GLU A 108 -2.12 -23.68 31.80
N LEU A 109 -1.95 -23.31 30.53
CA LEU A 109 -0.75 -23.62 29.76
C LEU A 109 0.50 -22.92 30.31
N LEU A 110 0.37 -21.70 30.85
CA LEU A 110 1.47 -20.99 31.51
C LEU A 110 1.96 -21.73 32.77
N TYR A 111 1.04 -22.33 33.52
CA TYR A 111 1.35 -23.06 34.76
C TYR A 111 1.73 -24.52 34.52
N THR A 112 1.23 -25.14 33.46
CA THR A 112 1.41 -26.58 33.20
C THR A 112 2.58 -26.87 32.25
N GLN A 113 2.85 -25.98 31.28
CA GLN A 113 3.83 -26.21 30.23
C GLN A 113 5.04 -25.26 30.31
N SER A 114 6.00 -25.45 29.40
CA SER A 114 7.12 -24.54 29.23
C SER A 114 6.64 -23.14 28.79
N LYS A 115 7.33 -22.10 29.29
CA LYS A 115 7.09 -20.69 28.90
C LYS A 115 7.12 -20.50 27.38
N GLU A 116 7.95 -21.26 26.68
CA GLU A 116 8.11 -21.20 25.23
C GLU A 116 6.86 -21.71 24.48
N GLU A 117 6.26 -22.81 24.94
CA GLU A 117 5.03 -23.34 24.35
C GLU A 117 3.86 -22.38 24.52
N TYR A 118 3.77 -21.75 25.70
CA TYR A 118 2.80 -20.68 25.93
C TYR A 118 3.00 -19.52 24.96
N LEU A 119 4.23 -19.06 24.77
CA LEU A 119 4.52 -17.96 23.85
C LEU A 119 4.19 -18.34 22.40
N LYS A 120 4.55 -19.54 21.93
CA LYS A 120 4.21 -20.03 20.59
C LYS A 120 2.70 -20.03 20.36
N LYS A 121 1.94 -20.61 21.29
CA LYS A 121 0.46 -20.63 21.21
C LYS A 121 -0.13 -19.22 21.29
N ARG A 122 0.41 -18.36 22.16
CA ARG A 122 -0.05 -16.98 22.31
C ARG A 122 0.26 -16.15 21.06
N HIS A 123 1.39 -16.37 20.39
CA HIS A 123 1.73 -15.67 19.15
C HIS A 123 0.73 -15.95 18.02
N SER A 124 0.19 -17.18 17.94
CA SER A 124 -0.81 -17.58 16.95
C SER A 124 -2.15 -16.84 17.04
N ILE A 125 -2.47 -16.24 18.19
CA ILE A 125 -3.74 -15.54 18.39
C ILE A 125 -3.67 -14.16 17.70
N PRO A 126 -4.75 -13.68 17.05
CA PRO A 126 -4.77 -12.34 16.48
C PRO A 126 -4.66 -11.26 17.58
N PRO A 127 -4.04 -10.10 17.30
CA PRO A 127 -3.87 -9.04 18.29
C PRO A 127 -5.17 -8.46 18.83
N ASP A 128 -6.25 -8.52 18.06
CA ASP A 128 -7.61 -8.14 18.48
C ASP A 128 -8.09 -8.85 19.74
N LYS A 129 -7.64 -10.09 19.93
CA LYS A 129 -7.98 -10.90 21.10
C LYS A 129 -6.98 -10.74 22.24
N LYS A 130 -5.97 -9.87 22.10
CA LYS A 130 -4.88 -9.65 23.08
C LYS A 130 -4.86 -8.23 23.65
N TYR A 131 -5.22 -7.21 22.87
CA TYR A 131 -5.02 -5.81 23.23
C TYR A 131 -6.34 -5.03 23.15
N ASN A 132 -6.56 -4.12 24.10
CA ASN A 132 -7.73 -3.23 24.10
C ASN A 132 -7.53 -1.98 23.23
N PHE A 133 -6.29 -1.52 23.09
CA PHE A 133 -5.99 -0.29 22.34
C PHE A 133 -5.59 -0.57 20.90
N ILE A 134 -6.07 0.32 20.03
CA ILE A 134 -5.90 0.31 18.57
C ILE A 134 -4.50 0.78 18.15
N GLU A 135 -3.72 1.41 19.04
CA GLU A 135 -2.46 2.06 18.68
C GLU A 135 -1.24 1.35 19.28
N CYS A 136 -0.52 0.62 18.43
CA CYS A 136 0.94 0.57 18.53
C CYS A 136 1.46 1.33 17.31
N GLN A 137 2.05 2.51 17.56
CA GLN A 137 2.62 3.38 16.53
C GLN A 137 3.54 2.57 15.59
N SER A 138 3.57 2.78 14.27
CA SER A 138 3.55 4.11 13.69
C SER A 138 3.02 4.21 12.24
N TRP A 139 2.44 3.15 11.65
CA TRP A 139 1.86 3.16 10.28
C TRP A 139 0.50 2.44 10.30
N MET A 140 -0.57 3.24 10.17
CA MET A 140 -1.95 3.00 10.61
C MET A 140 -2.62 1.72 10.09
N HIS A 141 -2.81 0.70 10.94
CA HIS A 141 -3.83 -0.34 10.78
C HIS A 141 -4.55 -0.53 12.11
N GLY A 142 -5.85 -0.21 12.16
CA GLY A 142 -6.71 -0.60 13.26
C GLY A 142 -6.91 -2.11 13.19
N TRP A 143 -6.52 -2.82 14.23
CA TRP A 143 -6.33 -4.27 14.17
C TRP A 143 -7.60 -5.07 13.98
N GLN A 144 -8.80 -4.48 14.15
CA GLN A 144 -10.07 -5.17 13.91
C GLN A 144 -10.16 -5.56 12.42
N PHE A 145 -9.58 -6.70 12.06
CA PHE A 145 -9.49 -7.19 10.69
C PHE A 145 -10.88 -7.29 10.06
N ASP A 146 -11.89 -7.60 10.88
CA ASP A 146 -13.28 -7.75 10.47
C ASP A 146 -14.03 -6.42 10.31
N GLN A 147 -13.62 -5.36 11.04
CA GLN A 147 -14.31 -4.05 11.05
C GLN A 147 -13.56 -2.97 10.28
N SER A 148 -12.28 -3.17 9.96
CA SER A 148 -11.56 -2.24 9.10
C SER A 148 -12.25 -2.17 7.73
N GLU A 149 -12.61 -0.97 7.28
CA GLU A 149 -13.08 -0.76 5.89
C GLU A 149 -12.03 -1.24 4.86
N LEU A 150 -10.79 -1.42 5.31
CA LEU A 150 -9.70 -2.16 4.66
C LEU A 150 -9.92 -3.68 4.68
N LYS A 151 -11.14 -4.17 4.40
CA LYS A 151 -11.37 -5.54 3.91
C LYS A 151 -10.67 -5.68 2.55
N LEU A 152 -9.34 -5.78 2.53
CA LEU A 152 -8.51 -5.94 1.34
C LEU A 152 -9.05 -5.19 0.11
N THR A 153 -9.47 -3.93 0.25
CA THR A 153 -9.36 -3.04 -0.90
C THR A 153 -7.85 -2.94 -1.11
N GLY A 154 -7.32 -3.67 -2.09
CA GLY A 154 -5.88 -3.73 -2.38
C GLY A 154 -5.26 -2.33 -2.31
N SER A 155 -4.02 -2.23 -1.82
CA SER A 155 -3.39 -0.97 -1.39
C SER A 155 -3.83 0.21 -2.26
N ALA A 156 -4.40 1.29 -1.71
CA ALA A 156 -4.96 2.36 -2.56
C ALA A 156 -3.91 3.11 -3.42
N TYR A 157 -2.62 2.82 -3.18
CA TYR A 157 -1.48 3.43 -3.83
C TYR A 157 -0.39 2.37 -4.05
N GLY A 158 0.46 2.57 -5.06
CA GLY A 158 1.59 1.68 -5.37
C GLY A 158 1.38 0.80 -6.60
N LYS A 159 2.47 0.15 -7.04
CA LYS A 159 2.53 -0.58 -8.33
C LYS A 159 1.45 -1.67 -8.44
N ARG A 160 1.16 -2.42 -7.36
CA ARG A 160 0.10 -3.46 -7.36
C ARG A 160 -1.30 -2.89 -7.55
N PHE A 161 -1.60 -1.70 -7.03
CA PHE A 161 -2.86 -0.98 -7.23
C PHE A 161 -2.99 -0.45 -8.65
N HIS A 162 -1.93 0.17 -9.15
CA HIS A 162 -1.89 0.62 -10.53
C HIS A 162 -2.10 -0.56 -11.48
N LEU A 163 -1.39 -1.67 -11.27
CA LEU A 163 -1.53 -2.89 -12.07
C LEU A 163 -2.93 -3.52 -11.96
N SER A 164 -3.56 -3.52 -10.78
CA SER A 164 -4.93 -4.02 -10.64
C SER A 164 -5.98 -3.13 -11.29
N ARG A 165 -5.75 -1.82 -11.41
CA ARG A 165 -6.58 -0.88 -12.18
C ARG A 165 -6.31 -0.94 -13.69
N ILE A 166 -5.08 -1.26 -14.09
CA ILE A 166 -4.66 -1.42 -15.48
C ILE A 166 -5.09 -2.78 -16.06
N LYS A 167 -5.58 -3.74 -15.24
CA LYS A 167 -6.17 -5.00 -15.73
C LYS A 167 -7.39 -4.84 -16.67
N GLY A 168 -7.88 -3.61 -16.90
CA GLY A 168 -8.86 -3.28 -17.96
C GLY A 168 -8.39 -2.21 -18.95
N LEU A 169 -7.16 -1.68 -18.79
CA LEU A 169 -6.55 -0.71 -19.70
C LEU A 169 -5.36 -1.39 -20.38
N SER A 170 -5.59 -1.72 -21.63
CA SER A 170 -4.56 -2.04 -22.60
C SER A 170 -3.26 -1.23 -22.45
N PRO A 171 -2.04 -1.83 -22.43
CA PRO A 171 -0.83 -1.11 -22.80
C PRO A 171 -1.05 -0.33 -24.09
N GLN A 172 -0.74 0.96 -24.04
CA GLN A 172 -0.79 1.87 -25.19
C GLN A 172 0.19 1.39 -26.26
N PRO A 173 -0.15 1.51 -27.55
CA PRO A 173 0.76 1.19 -28.64
C PRO A 173 1.97 2.13 -28.56
N ASP A 174 3.16 1.59 -28.85
CA ASP A 174 4.37 2.41 -28.91
C ASP A 174 4.23 3.48 -30.02
N PRO A 175 4.71 4.70 -29.79
CA PRO A 175 4.64 5.77 -30.78
C PRO A 175 5.23 5.36 -32.16
N PRO A 176 4.75 5.93 -33.28
CA PRO A 176 5.12 5.50 -34.63
C PRO A 176 6.63 5.45 -34.91
N HIS A 177 7.42 6.29 -34.23
CA HIS A 177 8.87 6.37 -34.41
C HIS A 177 9.66 5.18 -33.83
N TYR A 178 9.02 4.24 -33.14
CA TYR A 178 9.63 2.99 -32.68
C TYR A 178 9.41 1.81 -33.65
N LEU A 179 8.57 1.95 -34.67
CA LEU A 179 8.23 0.87 -35.61
C LEU A 179 9.27 0.68 -36.73
N ASP A 180 10.16 1.64 -36.94
CA ASP A 180 11.10 1.66 -38.07
C ASP A 180 12.45 0.95 -37.81
N CYS A 181 12.59 0.18 -36.73
CA CYS A 181 13.85 -0.51 -36.40
C CYS A 181 14.19 -1.74 -37.28
N LYS A 182 13.48 -1.98 -38.38
CA LYS A 182 13.85 -3.07 -39.33
C LYS A 182 15.23 -2.86 -39.96
N GLU A 183 15.74 -1.62 -40.00
CA GLU A 183 17.05 -1.32 -40.57
C GLU A 183 18.23 -1.63 -39.63
N ILE A 184 18.00 -1.79 -38.32
CA ILE A 184 19.11 -2.00 -37.36
C ILE A 184 19.57 -3.47 -37.34
N SER A 185 18.69 -4.43 -37.65
CA SER A 185 19.06 -5.85 -37.69
C SER A 185 19.98 -6.23 -38.85
N GLU A 186 19.98 -5.45 -39.94
CA GLU A 186 20.82 -5.72 -41.12
C GLU A 186 22.25 -5.14 -40.98
N LEU A 187 22.43 -4.11 -40.14
CA LEU A 187 23.74 -3.51 -39.88
C LEU A 187 24.66 -4.37 -38.99
N CYS A 188 24.13 -5.38 -38.31
CA CYS A 188 24.91 -6.23 -37.40
C CYS A 188 25.35 -7.58 -38.00
N THR A 189 24.94 -7.94 -39.23
CA THR A 189 25.33 -9.22 -39.84
C THR A 189 26.57 -9.16 -40.73
N ASP A 190 27.07 -7.97 -41.07
CA ASP A 190 28.12 -7.80 -42.10
C ASP A 190 29.57 -7.70 -41.57
N THR A 191 29.82 -7.93 -40.29
CA THR A 191 31.18 -7.88 -39.70
C THR A 191 31.87 -9.23 -39.49
N ASN A 192 31.46 -10.27 -40.23
CA ASN A 192 32.16 -11.56 -40.27
C ASN A 192 32.44 -12.01 -41.72
N ARG A 193 33.31 -11.28 -42.43
CA ARG A 193 33.99 -11.79 -43.62
C ARG A 193 35.40 -11.23 -43.76
#